data_AF-A0A7Y2ZV30-F1
#
_entry.id   AF-A0A7Y2ZV30-F1
#
_cell.length_a   1.000
_cell.length_b   1.000
_cell.length_c   1.000
_cell.angle_alpha   90.00
_cell.angle_beta   90.00
_cell.angle_gamma   90.00
#
_symmetry.space_group_name_H-M   'P 1'
#
loop_
_entity.id
_entity.type
_entity.pdbx_description
1 polymer ?
#
loop_
_entity_poly.entity_id
_entity_poly.type
_entity_poly.pdbx_seq_one_letter_code
_entity_poly.pdbx_strand_id
1 'polypeptide(L)'
;MNPKPNQGQTGGIYIHIPFCMSKCPYCDFYSITDTSLKQRFISALIREMNLTYNVPFNCDTLYIGGGTPSVLEPKIITQIIDTAFSLYKLSPDSEVTLEINPGTVSLEKLIEYKSAGVNRISLGVQSFENNNLNFLGRIHTVEDAALAIQWVKEADFKNIGIDLIYGIPGQTRQSWLSDLAKAVSYEPQHLSCYMLTYEPGTTMKEALRKGSFKAMSEKMLGDLFKTTIKFLADKGYIQYEISNFAHEKKLRSRHNQKYWLFSPYIGLG
;
A
#
# COMPACT_ATOMS: atom_id res chain seq x y z
N MET A 1 -2.23 -26.15 -18.55
CA MET A 1 -1.61 -26.94 -17.47
C MET A 1 -1.36 -25.97 -16.33
N ASN A 2 -2.05 -26.09 -15.19
CA ASN A 2 -1.68 -25.32 -14.01
C ASN A 2 -0.27 -25.76 -13.60
N PRO A 3 0.70 -24.84 -13.42
CA PRO A 3 1.99 -25.23 -12.90
C PRO A 3 1.75 -25.88 -11.53
N LYS A 4 2.31 -27.08 -11.33
CA LYS A 4 2.32 -27.70 -10.01
C LYS A 4 2.89 -26.67 -9.02
N PRO A 5 2.32 -26.50 -7.82
CA PRO A 5 2.92 -25.63 -6.82
C PRO A 5 4.37 -26.07 -6.63
N ASN A 6 5.31 -25.17 -6.96
CA ASN A 6 6.73 -25.44 -6.89
C ASN A 6 7.09 -25.76 -5.43
N GLN A 7 7.25 -27.05 -5.13
CA GLN A 7 7.85 -27.52 -3.89
C GLN A 7 9.27 -26.95 -3.83
N GLY A 8 9.46 -25.86 -3.07
CA GLY A 8 10.73 -25.14 -2.94
C GLY A 8 10.67 -23.62 -3.15
N GLN A 9 9.54 -23.05 -3.60
CA GLN A 9 9.39 -21.58 -3.67
C GLN A 9 8.93 -20.99 -2.34
N THR A 10 9.61 -19.94 -1.89
CA THR A 10 9.24 -19.15 -0.71
C THR A 10 8.01 -18.29 -1.01
N GLY A 11 6.93 -18.54 -0.30
CA GLY A 11 5.67 -17.83 -0.43
C GLY A 11 5.53 -16.62 0.48
N GLY A 12 4.33 -16.08 0.57
CA GLY A 12 4.01 -14.92 1.40
C GLY A 12 2.67 -15.06 2.13
N ILE A 13 2.43 -14.15 3.06
CA ILE A 13 1.16 -14.01 3.79
C ILE A 13 0.61 -12.61 3.50
N TYR A 14 -0.61 -12.54 3.00
CA TYR A 14 -1.36 -11.29 2.85
C TYR A 14 -2.52 -11.30 3.84
N ILE A 15 -2.63 -10.25 4.65
CA ILE A 15 -3.74 -10.05 5.58
C ILE A 15 -4.50 -8.81 5.15
N HIS A 16 -5.78 -9.00 4.84
CA HIS A 16 -6.68 -7.93 4.44
C HIS A 16 -7.37 -7.33 5.66
N ILE A 17 -7.14 -6.04 5.94
CA ILE A 17 -7.83 -5.29 6.98
C ILE A 17 -8.92 -4.43 6.33
N PRO A 18 -10.21 -4.74 6.49
CA PRO A 18 -11.28 -4.12 5.70
C PRO A 18 -11.71 -2.74 6.24
N PHE A 19 -11.09 -2.21 7.29
CA PHE A 19 -11.58 -0.98 7.94
C PHE A 19 -10.94 0.28 7.36
N CYS A 20 -11.77 1.27 7.03
CA CYS A 20 -11.36 2.61 6.66
C CYS A 20 -12.10 3.65 7.52
N MET A 21 -11.47 4.80 7.81
CA MET A 21 -12.19 5.93 8.41
C MET A 21 -13.20 6.54 7.43
N SER A 22 -12.86 6.57 6.15
CA SER A 22 -13.77 6.89 5.05
C SER A 22 -13.42 6.04 3.82
N LYS A 23 -14.41 5.76 2.97
CA LYS A 23 -14.18 5.07 1.71
C LYS A 23 -13.81 6.09 0.62
N CYS A 24 -12.64 5.93 0.02
CA CYS A 24 -12.24 6.76 -1.11
C CYS A 24 -13.13 6.46 -2.33
N PRO A 25 -13.62 7.46 -3.08
CA PRO A 25 -14.56 7.28 -4.18
C PRO A 25 -14.04 6.41 -5.33
N TYR A 26 -12.71 6.30 -5.49
CA TYR A 26 -12.06 5.48 -6.53
C TYR A 26 -11.75 4.04 -6.08
N CYS A 27 -11.82 3.76 -4.77
CA CYS A 27 -11.31 2.51 -4.21
C CYS A 27 -12.30 1.36 -4.45
N ASP A 28 -11.84 0.35 -5.17
CA ASP A 28 -12.54 -0.90 -5.47
C ASP A 28 -12.22 -2.03 -4.48
N PHE A 29 -11.19 -1.86 -3.64
CA PHE A 29 -10.91 -2.79 -2.55
C PHE A 29 -12.09 -2.92 -1.59
N TYR A 30 -12.31 -4.15 -1.12
CA TYR A 30 -13.29 -4.39 -0.08
C TYR A 30 -12.90 -3.59 1.16
N SER A 31 -13.81 -2.70 1.57
CA SER A 31 -13.60 -1.86 2.73
C SER A 31 -14.94 -1.39 3.28
N ILE A 32 -14.99 -1.26 4.59
CA ILE A 32 -16.13 -0.83 5.39
C ILE A 32 -15.71 0.28 6.35
N THR A 33 -16.64 1.17 6.65
CA THR A 33 -16.43 2.28 7.59
C THR A 33 -16.96 1.99 8.98
N ASP A 34 -17.66 0.86 9.17
CA ASP A 34 -18.13 0.42 10.47
C ASP A 34 -16.99 -0.20 11.28
N THR A 35 -16.36 0.64 12.10
CA THR A 35 -15.26 0.23 12.98
C THR A 35 -15.71 -0.55 14.21
N SER A 36 -17.02 -0.65 14.50
CA SER A 36 -17.51 -1.42 15.64
C SER A 36 -17.25 -2.92 15.48
N LEU A 37 -17.09 -3.38 14.24
CA LEU A 37 -16.82 -4.78 13.90
C LEU A 37 -15.36 -5.19 14.04
N LYS A 38 -14.44 -4.26 14.35
CA LYS A 38 -12.99 -4.53 14.47
C LYS A 38 -12.70 -5.73 15.35
N GLN A 39 -13.20 -5.74 16.59
CA GLN A 39 -12.89 -6.80 17.53
C GLN A 39 -13.39 -8.17 17.05
N ARG A 40 -14.61 -8.22 16.50
CA ARG A 40 -15.19 -9.45 15.93
C ARG A 40 -14.39 -9.95 14.74
N PHE A 41 -13.98 -9.04 13.86
CA PHE A 41 -13.14 -9.35 12.71
C PHE A 41 -11.78 -9.92 13.15
N ILE A 42 -11.09 -9.28 14.09
CA ILE A 42 -9.78 -9.75 14.57
C ILE A 42 -9.91 -11.14 15.20
N SER A 43 -10.94 -11.40 16.02
CA SER A 43 -11.18 -12.75 16.56
C SER A 43 -11.43 -13.79 15.47
N ALA A 44 -12.12 -13.41 14.39
CA ALA A 44 -12.35 -14.30 13.23
C ALA A 44 -11.06 -14.54 12.43
N LEU A 45 -10.27 -13.50 12.16
CA LEU A 45 -8.99 -13.59 11.48
C LEU A 45 -8.02 -14.51 12.21
N ILE A 46 -7.87 -14.35 13.53
CA ILE A 46 -7.01 -15.21 14.34
C ILE A 46 -7.50 -16.67 14.29
N ARG A 47 -8.82 -16.90 14.30
CA ARG A 47 -9.39 -18.24 14.14
C ARG A 47 -9.10 -18.82 12.75
N GLU A 48 -9.24 -18.02 11.70
CA GLU A 48 -8.90 -18.41 10.33
C GLU A 48 -7.42 -18.81 10.21
N MET A 49 -6.51 -18.03 10.80
CA MET A 49 -5.08 -18.34 10.83
C MET A 49 -4.82 -19.71 11.49
N ASN A 50 -5.48 -19.99 12.61
CA ASN A 50 -5.38 -21.30 13.29
C ASN A 50 -5.95 -22.47 12.49
N LEU A 51 -6.85 -22.22 11.53
CA LEU A 51 -7.42 -23.26 10.66
C LEU A 51 -6.61 -23.46 9.38
N THR A 52 -5.80 -22.47 8.98
CA THR A 52 -5.17 -22.42 7.65
C THR A 52 -3.63 -22.38 7.69
N TYR A 53 -3.01 -22.47 8.87
CA TYR A 53 -1.57 -22.33 9.05
C TYR A 53 -0.72 -23.37 8.28
N ASN A 54 -1.25 -24.56 8.01
CA ASN A 54 -0.51 -25.66 7.39
C ASN A 54 -0.40 -25.50 5.87
N VAL A 55 0.33 -24.48 5.43
CA VAL A 55 0.62 -24.21 4.03
C VAL A 55 1.84 -25.03 3.53
N PRO A 56 1.88 -25.46 2.25
CA PRO A 56 2.95 -26.33 1.73
C PRO A 56 4.25 -25.58 1.35
N PHE A 57 4.47 -24.38 1.86
CA PHE A 57 5.62 -23.51 1.55
C PHE A 57 6.08 -22.72 2.79
N ASN A 58 7.34 -22.28 2.80
CA ASN A 58 7.83 -21.32 3.77
C ASN A 58 7.44 -19.90 3.37
N CYS A 59 7.32 -18.99 4.32
CA CYS A 59 6.97 -17.60 4.07
C CYS A 59 8.15 -16.68 4.39
N ASP A 60 8.35 -15.64 3.58
CA ASP A 60 9.38 -14.61 3.84
C ASP A 60 8.83 -13.18 3.75
N THR A 61 7.51 -13.06 3.70
CA THR A 61 6.81 -11.77 3.70
C THR A 61 5.51 -11.90 4.46
N LEU A 62 5.20 -10.90 5.28
CA LEU A 62 3.90 -10.63 5.85
C LEU A 62 3.46 -9.24 5.39
N TYR A 63 2.39 -9.17 4.62
CA TYR A 63 1.85 -7.91 4.11
C TYR A 63 0.48 -7.66 4.73
N ILE A 64 0.38 -6.60 5.53
CA ILE A 64 -0.86 -6.19 6.18
C ILE A 64 -1.37 -4.96 5.40
N GLY A 65 -2.39 -5.18 4.59
CA GLY A 65 -2.95 -4.20 3.66
C GLY A 65 -4.48 -4.18 3.64
N GLY A 66 -5.08 -3.54 2.64
CA GLY A 66 -6.51 -3.63 2.36
C GLY A 66 -7.20 -2.27 2.40
N GLY A 67 -8.12 -2.08 3.34
CA GLY A 67 -8.73 -0.78 3.61
C GLY A 67 -7.71 0.20 4.17
N THR A 68 -7.54 0.23 5.49
CA THR A 68 -6.49 1.04 6.15
C THR A 68 -6.01 0.35 7.42
N PRO A 69 -4.98 -0.52 7.36
CA PRO A 69 -4.44 -1.21 8.53
C PRO A 69 -4.05 -0.30 9.68
N SER A 70 -3.53 0.90 9.41
CA SER A 70 -3.19 1.89 10.43
C SER A 70 -4.38 2.43 11.24
N VAL A 71 -5.63 2.08 10.89
CA VAL A 71 -6.82 2.35 11.72
C VAL A 71 -6.89 1.40 12.93
N LEU A 72 -6.09 0.32 12.95
CA LEU A 72 -5.96 -0.57 14.08
C LEU A 72 -4.96 -0.03 15.11
N GLU A 73 -5.25 -0.30 16.38
CA GLU A 73 -4.34 -0.02 17.49
C GLU A 73 -3.07 -0.88 17.39
N PRO A 74 -1.89 -0.37 17.79
CA PRO A 74 -0.64 -1.13 17.68
C PRO A 74 -0.69 -2.50 18.34
N LYS A 75 -1.33 -2.64 19.51
CA LYS A 75 -1.54 -3.94 20.17
C LYS A 75 -2.20 -5.00 19.29
N ILE A 76 -3.11 -4.59 18.39
CA ILE A 76 -3.79 -5.49 17.47
C ILE A 76 -2.85 -5.90 16.34
N ILE A 77 -2.05 -4.96 15.82
CA ILE A 77 -1.01 -5.25 14.83
C ILE A 77 0.04 -6.21 15.42
N THR A 78 0.49 -5.99 16.66
CA THR A 78 1.36 -6.92 17.40
C THR A 78 0.75 -8.31 17.49
N GLN A 79 -0.52 -8.40 17.92
CA GLN A 79 -1.22 -9.69 18.01
C GLN A 79 -1.25 -10.42 16.66
N ILE A 80 -1.54 -9.71 15.56
CA ILE A 80 -1.54 -10.30 14.21
C ILE A 80 -0.16 -10.81 13.83
N ILE A 81 0.89 -9.99 14.02
CA ILE A 81 2.26 -10.34 13.66
C ILE A 81 2.75 -11.54 14.50
N ASP A 82 2.57 -11.51 15.82
CA ASP A 82 2.96 -12.61 16.72
C ASP A 82 2.23 -13.91 16.37
N THR A 83 0.95 -13.82 16.02
CA THR A 83 0.17 -14.99 15.56
C THR A 83 0.70 -15.52 14.24
N ALA A 84 1.10 -14.62 13.31
CA ALA A 84 1.67 -15.03 12.04
C ALA A 84 3.02 -15.75 12.24
N PHE A 85 3.92 -15.19 13.05
CA PHE A 85 5.23 -15.79 13.33
C PHE A 85 5.15 -17.10 14.13
N SER A 86 4.12 -17.27 14.96
CA SER A 86 3.94 -18.51 15.73
C SER A 86 3.31 -19.65 14.93
N LEU A 87 2.40 -19.33 13.99
CA LEU A 87 1.65 -20.36 13.24
C LEU A 87 2.30 -20.72 11.89
N TYR A 88 2.86 -19.73 11.19
CA TYR A 88 3.40 -19.93 9.85
C TYR A 88 4.93 -20.06 9.91
N LYS A 89 5.50 -20.75 8.92
CA LYS A 89 6.96 -20.87 8.75
C LYS A 89 7.54 -19.57 8.16
N LEU A 90 7.41 -18.47 8.90
CA LEU A 90 7.98 -17.16 8.56
C LEU A 90 9.47 -17.11 8.91
N SER A 91 10.28 -16.65 7.97
CA SER A 91 11.71 -16.43 8.22
C SER A 91 11.95 -15.26 9.20
N PRO A 92 12.97 -15.31 10.08
CA PRO A 92 13.30 -14.18 10.96
C PRO A 92 13.63 -12.88 10.21
N ASP A 93 14.10 -12.97 8.97
CA ASP A 93 14.42 -11.85 8.08
C ASP A 93 13.25 -11.48 7.14
N SER A 94 12.02 -11.88 7.47
CA SER A 94 10.85 -11.61 6.64
C SER A 94 10.60 -10.12 6.46
N GLU A 95 10.17 -9.71 5.26
CA GLU A 95 9.61 -8.37 5.05
C GLU A 95 8.23 -8.30 5.69
N VAL A 96 8.06 -7.45 6.71
CA VAL A 96 6.78 -7.17 7.36
C VAL A 96 6.34 -5.78 6.94
N THR A 97 5.39 -5.73 6.01
CA THR A 97 4.84 -4.48 5.47
C THR A 97 3.54 -4.12 6.17
N LEU A 98 3.42 -2.84 6.55
CA LEU A 98 2.16 -2.23 6.96
C LEU A 98 1.78 -1.09 6.01
N GLU A 99 0.59 -1.16 5.43
CA GLU A 99 0.00 -0.01 4.74
C GLU A 99 -0.55 1.00 5.74
N ILE A 100 -0.22 2.26 5.54
CA ILE A 100 -0.64 3.35 6.42
C ILE A 100 -1.21 4.53 5.64
N ASN A 101 -2.15 5.23 6.27
CA ASN A 101 -2.74 6.48 5.78
C ASN A 101 -2.25 7.65 6.65
N PRO A 102 -1.78 8.77 6.07
CA PRO A 102 -1.34 9.93 6.84
C PRO A 102 -2.34 10.38 7.91
N GLY A 103 -3.65 10.35 7.61
CA GLY A 103 -4.70 10.79 8.53
C GLY A 103 -5.04 9.81 9.67
N THR A 104 -4.25 8.76 9.89
CA THR A 104 -4.56 7.69 10.89
C THR A 104 -3.37 7.27 11.75
N VAL A 105 -2.22 7.91 11.57
CA VAL A 105 -0.97 7.60 12.28
C VAL A 105 -0.53 8.77 13.14
N SER A 106 0.26 8.45 14.17
CA SER A 106 1.05 9.40 14.96
C SER A 106 2.46 8.82 15.13
N LEU A 107 3.41 9.62 15.62
CA LEU A 107 4.76 9.15 15.91
C LEU A 107 4.75 7.97 16.88
N GLU A 108 3.94 8.03 17.93
CA GLU A 108 3.83 6.99 18.96
C GLU A 108 3.36 5.67 18.34
N LYS A 109 2.30 5.72 17.51
CA LYS A 109 1.81 4.52 16.81
C LYS A 109 2.86 3.93 15.90
N LEU A 110 3.65 4.75 15.20
CA LEU A 110 4.72 4.29 14.32
C LEU A 110 5.85 3.61 15.09
N ILE A 111 6.25 4.15 16.25
CA ILE A 111 7.23 3.53 17.15
C ILE A 111 6.72 2.16 17.64
N GLU A 112 5.44 2.07 18.01
CA GLU A 112 4.83 0.82 18.45
C GLU A 112 4.70 -0.20 17.31
N TYR A 113 4.31 0.22 16.09
CA TYR A 113 4.29 -0.66 14.92
C TYR A 113 5.68 -1.22 14.59
N LYS A 114 6.72 -0.40 14.68
CA LYS A 114 8.10 -0.87 14.50
C LYS A 114 8.48 -1.87 15.58
N SER A 115 8.14 -1.59 16.84
CA SER A 115 8.38 -2.48 17.97
C SER A 115 7.63 -3.82 17.85
N ALA A 116 6.48 -3.82 17.17
CA ALA A 116 5.72 -5.01 16.82
C ALA A 116 6.35 -5.85 15.70
N GLY A 117 7.46 -5.40 15.09
CA GLY A 117 8.16 -6.13 14.05
C GLY A 117 7.88 -5.65 12.62
N VAL A 118 7.10 -4.57 12.43
CA VAL A 118 6.98 -3.93 11.12
C VAL A 118 8.34 -3.36 10.71
N ASN A 119 8.80 -3.72 9.51
CA ASN A 119 10.10 -3.27 9.01
C ASN A 119 10.02 -2.59 7.62
N ARG A 120 8.83 -2.55 7.01
CA ARG A 120 8.52 -1.79 5.81
C ARG A 120 7.19 -1.04 5.95
N ILE A 121 7.16 0.20 5.52
CA ILE A 121 5.94 1.03 5.48
C ILE A 121 5.54 1.27 4.02
N SER A 122 4.24 1.20 3.72
CA SER A 122 3.66 1.75 2.49
C SER A 122 2.74 2.91 2.86
N LEU A 123 3.16 4.14 2.60
CA LEU A 123 2.42 5.34 2.96
C LEU A 123 1.58 5.84 1.78
N GLY A 124 0.26 5.76 1.94
CA GLY A 124 -0.71 6.20 0.93
C GLY A 124 -0.86 7.72 0.82
N VAL A 125 0.13 8.42 0.28
CA VAL A 125 0.11 9.89 0.10
C VAL A 125 -0.84 10.31 -1.02
N GLN A 126 -0.81 9.60 -2.14
CA GLN A 126 -1.56 9.79 -3.38
C GLN A 126 -1.21 11.06 -4.17
N SER A 127 -1.11 12.23 -3.55
CA SER A 127 -0.67 13.47 -4.20
C SER A 127 -0.17 14.48 -3.15
N PHE A 128 0.71 15.39 -3.57
CA PHE A 128 1.15 16.56 -2.81
C PHE A 128 0.41 17.83 -3.24
N GLU A 129 -0.79 17.69 -3.80
CA GLU A 129 -1.70 18.77 -4.17
C GLU A 129 -3.08 18.58 -3.50
N ASN A 130 -3.49 19.53 -2.64
CA ASN A 130 -4.74 19.41 -1.88
C ASN A 130 -5.99 19.26 -2.77
N ASN A 131 -6.00 19.87 -3.96
CA ASN A 131 -7.10 19.70 -4.92
C ASN A 131 -7.23 18.25 -5.41
N ASN A 132 -6.11 17.56 -5.64
CA ASN A 132 -6.09 16.15 -6.04
C ASN A 132 -6.54 15.27 -4.87
N LEU A 133 -6.07 15.53 -3.64
CA LEU A 133 -6.48 14.81 -2.44
C LEU A 133 -7.99 14.91 -2.20
N ASN A 134 -8.55 16.11 -2.36
CA ASN A 134 -9.99 16.36 -2.26
C ASN A 134 -10.77 15.58 -3.33
N PHE A 135 -10.32 15.60 -4.58
CA PHE A 135 -10.95 14.81 -5.65
C PHE A 135 -10.92 13.30 -5.35
N LEU A 136 -9.81 12.82 -4.79
CA LEU A 136 -9.62 11.43 -4.39
C LEU A 136 -10.33 11.07 -3.07
N GLY A 137 -11.04 12.01 -2.43
CA GLY A 137 -11.76 11.80 -1.18
C GLY A 137 -10.86 11.42 0.00
N ARG A 138 -9.61 11.89 0.00
CA ARG A 138 -8.64 11.62 1.06
C ARG A 138 -9.01 12.40 2.33
N ILE A 139 -8.75 11.78 3.48
CA ILE A 139 -9.00 12.35 4.82
C ILE A 139 -7.82 13.17 5.35
N HIS A 140 -6.78 13.34 4.54
CA HIS A 140 -5.52 13.96 4.92
C HIS A 140 -5.18 15.08 3.94
N THR A 141 -4.47 16.08 4.44
CA THR A 141 -3.93 17.20 3.68
C THR A 141 -2.48 16.95 3.26
N VAL A 142 -1.93 17.79 2.39
CA VAL A 142 -0.50 17.75 2.02
C VAL A 142 0.39 17.93 3.26
N GLU A 143 -0.04 18.76 4.20
CA GLU A 143 0.64 19.02 5.47
C GLU A 143 0.66 17.76 6.35
N ASP A 144 -0.47 17.04 6.45
CA ASP A 144 -0.55 15.76 7.17
C ASP A 144 0.35 14.70 6.52
N ALA A 145 0.40 14.65 5.18
CA ALA A 145 1.28 13.73 4.46
C ALA A 145 2.76 14.03 4.74
N ALA A 146 3.16 15.30 4.71
CA ALA A 146 4.52 15.71 5.03
C ALA A 146 4.90 15.36 6.47
N LEU A 147 3.99 15.60 7.43
CA LEU A 147 4.17 15.27 8.83
C LEU A 147 4.26 13.75 9.06
N ALA A 148 3.40 12.96 8.41
CA ALA A 148 3.47 11.50 8.49
C ALA A 148 4.80 10.95 7.94
N ILE A 149 5.32 11.49 6.84
CA ILE A 149 6.64 11.11 6.31
C ILE A 149 7.74 11.42 7.33
N GLN A 150 7.69 12.59 7.97
CA GLN A 150 8.63 12.96 9.02
C GLN A 150 8.57 11.97 10.19
N TRP A 151 7.37 11.65 10.68
CA TRP A 151 7.21 10.69 11.78
C TRP A 151 7.69 9.29 11.42
N VAL A 152 7.49 8.82 10.19
CA VAL A 152 8.01 7.52 9.75
C VAL A 152 9.55 7.50 9.81
N LYS A 153 10.22 8.61 9.45
CA LYS A 153 11.67 8.76 9.59
C LYS A 153 12.11 8.86 11.05
N GLU A 154 11.39 9.60 11.88
CA GLU A 154 11.67 9.75 13.32
C GLU A 154 11.47 8.45 14.10
N ALA A 155 10.49 7.62 13.71
CA ALA A 155 10.35 6.24 14.18
C ALA A 155 11.44 5.29 13.64
N ASP A 156 12.40 5.84 12.86
CA ASP A 156 13.59 5.15 12.38
C ASP A 156 13.30 4.00 11.39
N PHE A 157 12.19 4.08 10.64
CA PHE A 157 11.96 3.14 9.53
C PHE A 157 13.01 3.37 8.42
N LYS A 158 13.61 2.28 7.95
CA LYS A 158 14.64 2.30 6.90
C LYS A 158 14.16 1.88 5.52
N ASN A 159 12.95 1.31 5.44
CA ASN A 159 12.34 0.86 4.20
C ASN A 159 10.95 1.52 4.07
N ILE A 160 10.94 2.70 3.46
CA ILE A 160 9.76 3.55 3.32
C ILE A 160 9.31 3.54 1.87
N GLY A 161 8.08 3.12 1.65
CA GLY A 161 7.33 3.27 0.40
C GLY A 161 6.40 4.47 0.44
N ILE A 162 6.33 5.23 -0.65
CA ILE A 162 5.32 6.28 -0.86
C ILE A 162 4.48 5.89 -2.07
N ASP A 163 3.16 5.85 -1.88
CA ASP A 163 2.19 5.58 -2.94
C ASP A 163 1.62 6.89 -3.48
N LEU A 164 1.62 7.04 -4.80
CA LEU A 164 1.12 8.18 -5.55
C LEU A 164 0.12 7.73 -6.61
N ILE A 165 -0.79 8.62 -6.99
CA ILE A 165 -1.77 8.41 -8.07
C ILE A 165 -1.61 9.52 -9.11
N TYR A 166 -1.46 9.14 -10.37
CA TYR A 166 -1.48 10.06 -11.52
C TYR A 166 -2.66 9.77 -12.45
N GLY A 167 -2.94 10.69 -13.38
CA GLY A 167 -4.11 10.61 -14.25
C GLY A 167 -5.39 11.18 -13.63
N ILE A 168 -5.25 11.95 -12.54
CA ILE A 168 -6.36 12.61 -11.85
C ILE A 168 -6.95 13.68 -12.80
N PRO A 169 -8.29 13.81 -12.91
CA PRO A 169 -8.92 14.84 -13.73
C PRO A 169 -8.38 16.25 -13.43
N GLY A 170 -7.96 16.96 -14.48
CA GLY A 170 -7.35 18.29 -14.36
C GLY A 170 -5.85 18.29 -14.03
N GLN A 171 -5.25 17.14 -13.69
CA GLN A 171 -3.80 17.03 -13.47
C GLN A 171 -3.04 17.28 -14.78
N THR A 172 -1.99 18.07 -14.69
CA THR A 172 -1.09 18.38 -15.81
C THR A 172 0.23 17.61 -15.66
N ARG A 173 1.02 17.56 -16.73
CA ARG A 173 2.40 17.05 -16.66
C ARG A 173 3.24 17.79 -15.62
N GLN A 174 3.07 19.11 -15.52
CA GLN A 174 3.82 19.94 -14.57
C GLN A 174 3.43 19.64 -13.12
N SER A 175 2.13 19.53 -12.82
CA SER A 175 1.67 19.17 -11.47
C SER A 175 2.10 17.75 -11.10
N TRP A 176 2.09 16.80 -12.04
CA TRP A 176 2.60 15.45 -11.77
C TRP A 176 4.11 15.42 -11.51
N LEU A 177 4.90 16.20 -12.27
CA LEU A 177 6.33 16.36 -11.98
C LEU A 177 6.58 16.99 -10.60
N SER A 178 5.70 17.90 -10.16
CA SER A 178 5.75 18.47 -8.80
C SER A 178 5.56 17.38 -7.74
N ASP A 179 4.53 16.53 -7.88
CA ASP A 179 4.27 15.39 -7.00
C ASP A 179 5.48 14.45 -6.92
N LEU A 180 6.04 14.06 -8.08
CA LEU A 180 7.23 13.20 -8.14
C LEU A 180 8.46 13.85 -7.51
N ALA A 181 8.73 15.12 -7.81
CA ALA A 181 9.86 15.84 -7.25
C ALA A 181 9.74 15.97 -5.72
N LYS A 182 8.53 16.24 -5.23
CA LYS A 182 8.25 16.31 -3.81
C LYS A 182 8.44 14.94 -3.13
N ALA A 183 7.91 13.87 -3.70
CA ALA A 183 8.11 12.51 -3.19
C ALA A 183 9.60 12.12 -3.11
N VAL A 184 10.36 12.35 -4.19
CA VAL A 184 11.79 12.06 -4.25
C VAL A 184 12.59 12.92 -3.26
N SER A 185 12.17 14.15 -2.97
CA SER A 185 12.84 15.00 -1.97
C SER A 185 12.79 14.43 -0.55
N TYR A 186 11.85 13.51 -0.28
CA TYR A 186 11.80 12.77 0.97
C TYR A 186 12.67 11.50 0.96
N GLU A 187 13.34 11.19 -0.15
CA GLU A 187 14.26 10.06 -0.29
C GLU A 187 13.67 8.71 0.16
N PRO A 188 12.44 8.34 -0.26
CA PRO A 188 11.87 7.04 0.06
C PRO A 188 12.68 5.93 -0.64
N GLN A 189 12.77 4.76 -0.01
CA GLN A 189 13.45 3.60 -0.60
C GLN A 189 12.65 3.02 -1.78
N HIS A 190 11.34 3.26 -1.78
CA HIS A 190 10.39 2.70 -2.72
C HIS A 190 9.30 3.71 -3.09
N LEU A 191 8.86 3.69 -4.34
CA LEU A 191 7.75 4.49 -4.85
C LEU A 191 6.78 3.60 -5.62
N SER A 192 5.50 3.73 -5.31
CA SER A 192 4.41 3.19 -6.13
C SER A 192 3.71 4.35 -6.83
N CYS A 193 3.64 4.35 -8.15
CA CYS A 193 2.98 5.37 -8.96
C CYS A 193 1.85 4.71 -9.75
N TYR A 194 0.64 4.72 -9.17
CA TYR A 194 -0.53 4.11 -9.78
C TYR A 194 -1.21 5.06 -10.75
N MET A 195 -1.70 4.52 -11.86
CA MET A 195 -2.64 5.24 -12.72
C MET A 195 -4.02 5.19 -12.08
N LEU A 196 -4.73 6.32 -12.01
CA LEU A 196 -6.12 6.33 -11.59
C LEU A 196 -6.98 5.52 -12.57
N THR A 197 -7.57 4.43 -12.10
CA THR A 197 -8.55 3.64 -12.84
C THR A 197 -9.98 3.92 -12.37
N TYR A 198 -10.96 3.62 -13.22
CA TYR A 198 -12.37 3.86 -12.94
C TYR A 198 -13.13 2.54 -12.93
N GLU A 199 -13.06 1.87 -11.78
CA GLU A 199 -13.55 0.50 -11.60
C GLU A 199 -15.08 0.42 -11.45
N PRO A 200 -15.73 -0.63 -12.01
CA PRO A 200 -17.15 -0.89 -11.79
C PRO A 200 -17.52 -0.94 -10.30
N GLY A 201 -18.68 -0.39 -9.94
CA GLY A 201 -19.18 -0.39 -8.55
C GLY A 201 -18.61 0.69 -7.64
N THR A 202 -17.69 1.53 -8.14
CA THR A 202 -17.16 2.68 -7.38
C THR A 202 -18.00 3.95 -7.58
N THR A 203 -18.06 4.81 -6.56
CA THR A 203 -18.73 6.11 -6.63
C THR A 203 -18.14 6.98 -7.74
N MET A 204 -16.82 6.90 -7.96
CA MET A 204 -16.14 7.65 -9.01
C MET A 204 -16.54 7.19 -10.42
N LYS A 205 -16.74 5.87 -10.64
CA LYS A 205 -17.24 5.36 -11.92
C LYS A 205 -18.66 5.84 -12.22
N GLU A 206 -19.51 5.91 -11.21
CA GLU A 206 -20.86 6.45 -11.37
C GLU A 206 -20.85 7.94 -11.69
N ALA A 207 -20.01 8.73 -11.01
CA ALA A 207 -19.85 10.15 -11.27
C ALA A 207 -19.31 10.41 -12.69
N LEU A 208 -18.36 9.60 -13.16
CA LEU A 208 -17.86 9.65 -14.54
C LEU A 208 -19.00 9.38 -15.54
N ARG A 209 -19.81 8.33 -15.31
CA ARG A 209 -20.97 8.00 -16.18
C ARG A 209 -22.00 9.14 -16.22
N LYS A 210 -22.20 9.85 -15.10
CA LYS A 210 -23.09 11.01 -15.00
C LYS A 210 -22.49 12.29 -15.61
N GLY A 211 -21.24 12.26 -16.08
CA GLY A 211 -20.58 13.42 -16.67
C GLY A 211 -20.14 14.48 -15.65
N SER A 212 -20.03 14.13 -14.36
CA SER A 212 -19.62 15.07 -13.30
C SER A 212 -18.19 15.58 -13.45
N PHE A 213 -17.34 14.85 -14.18
CA PHE A 213 -16.00 15.25 -14.60
C PHE A 213 -15.64 14.51 -15.90
N LYS A 214 -14.53 14.91 -16.53
CA LYS A 214 -13.97 14.23 -17.69
C LYS A 214 -12.72 13.47 -17.30
N ALA A 215 -12.66 12.19 -17.67
CA ALA A 215 -11.45 11.39 -17.55
C ALA A 215 -10.33 11.97 -18.43
N MET A 216 -9.09 11.77 -18.01
CA MET A 216 -7.91 12.10 -18.82
C MET A 216 -7.87 11.20 -20.06
N SER A 217 -7.51 11.76 -21.21
CA SER A 217 -7.34 10.98 -22.45
C SER A 217 -6.20 9.96 -22.32
N GLU A 218 -6.32 8.81 -22.96
CA GLU A 218 -5.27 7.78 -22.99
C GLU A 218 -3.91 8.31 -23.47
N LYS A 219 -3.90 9.22 -24.46
CA LYS A 219 -2.67 9.88 -24.94
C LYS A 219 -1.94 10.60 -23.80
N MET A 220 -2.66 11.45 -23.06
CA MET A 220 -2.11 12.16 -21.90
C MET A 220 -1.69 11.19 -20.78
N LEU A 221 -2.45 10.13 -20.51
CA LEU A 221 -2.06 9.10 -19.53
C LEU A 221 -0.74 8.41 -19.92
N GLY A 222 -0.59 8.06 -21.20
CA GLY A 222 0.66 7.51 -21.75
C GLY A 222 1.84 8.47 -21.65
N ASP A 223 1.61 9.77 -21.83
CA ASP A 223 2.63 10.81 -21.66
C ASP A 223 3.03 10.97 -20.18
N LEU A 224 2.08 10.89 -19.25
CA LEU A 224 2.38 10.89 -17.80
C LEU A 224 3.16 9.64 -17.40
N PHE A 225 2.76 8.46 -17.86
CA PHE A 225 3.48 7.20 -17.60
C PHE A 225 4.94 7.26 -18.06
N LYS A 226 5.17 7.70 -19.30
CA LYS A 226 6.54 7.90 -19.83
C LYS A 226 7.31 8.95 -19.04
N THR A 227 6.64 10.01 -18.61
CA THR A 227 7.23 11.05 -17.75
C THR A 227 7.66 10.47 -16.40
N THR A 228 6.82 9.64 -15.77
CA THR A 228 7.14 8.95 -14.50
C THR A 228 8.39 8.10 -14.64
N ILE A 229 8.43 7.21 -15.63
CA ILE A 229 9.58 6.31 -15.86
C ILE A 229 10.86 7.13 -16.05
N LYS A 230 10.83 8.11 -16.96
CA LYS A 230 12.00 8.93 -17.25
C LYS A 230 12.48 9.69 -16.01
N PHE A 231 11.57 10.37 -15.33
CA PHE A 231 11.92 11.19 -14.17
C PHE A 231 12.51 10.34 -13.04
N LEU A 232 11.88 9.22 -12.70
CA LEU A 232 12.34 8.35 -11.62
C LEU A 232 13.66 7.64 -11.97
N ALA A 233 13.85 7.23 -13.23
CA ALA A 233 15.13 6.70 -13.70
C ALA A 233 16.26 7.74 -13.59
N ASP A 234 16.01 8.99 -13.99
CA ASP A 234 16.96 10.11 -13.86
C ASP A 234 17.27 10.43 -12.37
N LYS A 235 16.45 9.96 -11.43
CA LYS A 235 16.66 10.04 -9.97
C LYS A 235 17.19 8.74 -9.34
N GLY A 236 17.55 7.75 -10.15
CA GLY A 236 18.15 6.50 -9.67
C GLY A 236 17.15 5.48 -9.11
N TYR A 237 15.85 5.61 -9.40
CA TYR A 237 14.85 4.60 -9.09
C TYR A 237 14.64 3.67 -10.29
N ILE A 238 14.71 2.36 -10.05
CA ILE A 238 14.58 1.33 -11.07
C ILE A 238 13.15 0.78 -11.03
N GLN A 239 12.44 0.89 -12.16
CA GLN A 239 11.16 0.23 -12.36
C GLN A 239 11.34 -1.29 -12.31
N TYR A 240 10.54 -1.99 -11.51
CA TYR A 240 10.61 -3.46 -11.42
C TYR A 240 9.30 -4.18 -11.73
N GLU A 241 8.20 -3.44 -11.80
CA GLU A 241 6.92 -3.84 -12.40
C GLU A 241 6.18 -2.57 -12.89
N ILE A 242 4.92 -2.65 -13.30
CA ILE A 242 4.19 -1.54 -13.93
C ILE A 242 4.21 -0.26 -13.09
N SER A 243 3.86 -0.33 -11.81
CA SER A 243 3.65 0.85 -10.96
C SER A 243 4.79 1.15 -9.99
N ASN A 244 5.70 0.21 -9.74
CA ASN A 244 6.62 0.25 -8.61
C ASN A 244 8.08 0.44 -9.03
N PHE A 245 8.76 1.26 -8.24
CA PHE A 245 10.12 1.70 -8.43
C PHE A 245 10.90 1.60 -7.11
N ALA A 246 12.18 1.23 -7.17
CA ALA A 246 13.04 1.18 -5.99
C ALA A 246 14.49 1.53 -6.38
N HIS A 247 15.25 2.13 -5.45
CA HIS A 247 16.65 2.47 -5.69
C HIS A 247 17.55 1.24 -5.94
N GLU A 248 17.30 0.16 -5.19
CA GLU A 248 18.10 -1.05 -5.26
C GLU A 248 17.19 -2.28 -5.32
N LYS A 249 17.71 -3.40 -5.86
CA LYS A 249 16.96 -4.66 -5.93
C LYS A 249 16.50 -5.13 -4.54
N LYS A 250 17.31 -4.93 -3.49
CA LYS A 250 17.00 -5.31 -2.11
C LYS A 250 15.88 -4.48 -1.45
N LEU A 251 15.54 -3.33 -2.05
CA LEU A 251 14.51 -2.40 -1.56
C LEU A 251 13.18 -2.54 -2.32
N ARG A 252 13.11 -3.43 -3.32
CA ARG A 252 11.85 -3.81 -3.97
C ARG A 252 10.98 -4.52 -2.95
N SER A 253 9.68 -4.26 -2.95
CA SER A 253 8.77 -5.03 -2.09
C SER A 253 8.81 -6.49 -2.50
N ARG A 254 9.30 -7.34 -1.59
CA ARG A 254 9.35 -8.79 -1.78
C ARG A 254 7.95 -9.34 -1.98
N HIS A 255 6.96 -8.82 -1.25
CA HIS A 255 5.58 -9.29 -1.36
C HIS A 255 4.96 -8.95 -2.71
N ASN A 256 5.06 -7.70 -3.17
CA ASN A 256 4.47 -7.29 -4.46
C ASN A 256 5.06 -8.08 -5.63
N GLN A 257 6.36 -8.42 -5.58
CA GLN A 257 6.99 -9.24 -6.62
C GLN A 257 6.40 -10.65 -6.72
N LYS A 258 5.83 -11.20 -5.63
CA LYS A 258 5.23 -12.54 -5.65
C LYS A 258 4.05 -12.63 -6.62
N TYR A 259 3.25 -11.58 -6.73
CA TYR A 259 2.12 -11.54 -7.68
C TYR A 259 2.61 -11.65 -9.13
N TRP A 260 3.69 -10.94 -9.48
CA TRP A 260 4.29 -10.94 -10.81
C TRP A 260 5.05 -12.23 -11.15
N LEU A 261 5.60 -12.89 -10.13
CA LEU A 261 6.35 -14.14 -10.27
C LEU A 261 5.47 -15.39 -10.10
N PHE A 262 4.17 -15.22 -9.87
CA PHE A 262 3.24 -16.30 -9.54
C PHE A 262 3.74 -17.18 -8.38
N SER A 263 4.44 -16.55 -7.43
CA SER A 263 4.89 -17.22 -6.21
C SER A 263 3.68 -17.51 -5.32
N PRO A 264 3.69 -18.62 -4.57
CA PRO A 264 2.57 -18.95 -3.70
C PRO A 264 2.40 -17.90 -2.59
N TYR A 265 1.17 -17.63 -2.20
CA TYR A 265 0.87 -16.87 -0.99
C TYR A 265 -0.46 -17.33 -0.41
N ILE A 266 -0.65 -17.12 0.89
CA ILE A 266 -1.95 -17.28 1.55
C ILE A 266 -2.57 -15.90 1.76
N GLY A 267 -3.83 -15.74 1.39
CA GLY A 267 -4.65 -14.58 1.70
C GLY A 267 -5.56 -14.90 2.88
N LEU A 268 -5.68 -13.95 3.81
CA LEU A 268 -6.47 -14.05 5.04
C LEU A 268 -7.28 -12.76 5.23
N GLY A 269 -8.42 -12.86 5.92
CA GLY A 269 -9.33 -11.74 6.18
C GLY A 269 -10.55 -11.67 5.27
#